data_AF-A0A2V5S5M7-F1
#
_entry.id   AF-A0A2V5S5M7-F1
#
_cell.length_a   1.000
_cell.length_b   1.000
_cell.length_c   1.000
_cell.angle_alpha   90.00
_cell.angle_beta   90.00
_cell.angle_gamma   90.00
#
_symmetry.space_group_name_H-M   'P 1'
#
loop_
_entity.id
_entity.type
_entity.pdbx_description
1 polymer ?
#
loop_
_entity_poly.entity_id
_entity_poly.type
_entity_poly.pdbx_seq_one_letter_code
_entity_poly.pdbx_strand_id
1 'polypeptide(L)'
;MRRWIFIFIAAASALFGSVSYGQSDLPNSNSGSLDFKQWGLTTIQDGGRRKPVDTFASESIYRDRTGRLWQPNDFVLSALLETHDWKNEPMVLVSFGKLKGQLGLDKTPRRFSFAQLAGSAELLRIANEARALKRAEQPLDRVQQEALSVNDRLALLGNVMNGNALLIVPSPQRETDAWIVPDPAAVAAYYNETQFAPAFAELTKMMRAYTQGDGFNFSRAANQLRAGLRELSPVTYPQDRQLRLEYFYNHFEGFYRAIWCYGIALVILIVAHLRKRGRALRNIGVAVAIVGLAFQATAIVMRCMIAGRPPVTNMYESIIWVSFAVLFFGMIFFARYRAPVYLLAALPVTLIALLLVHQMPIAMPSSIDPLVPVLRDNFWLTIHVLTITLSYAAFALAMGFGHILLWRYARNPAAASADAPMHFWLYRVLQLGVLLLAAGTILGGVWANYSWGRFWGWDPKETWALIALLCYILTLHGRLAGWWTEFGLVVASVVCFLAVLMAWYGVNFVLGKGLHSYGFGIGGETYVATFVIADLLFVVFAIWRYRASKRAVSLATEIESERAIV
;
A
#
# COMPACT_ATOMS: atom_id res chain seq x y z
N MET A 1 6.83 44.79 -12.66
CA MET A 1 6.44 43.37 -12.53
C MET A 1 5.40 43.06 -11.44
N ARG A 2 5.13 43.94 -10.45
CA ARG A 2 4.06 43.75 -9.44
C ARG A 2 2.66 44.29 -9.81
N ARG A 3 2.48 44.92 -10.99
CA ARG A 3 1.20 45.54 -11.42
C ARG A 3 0.32 44.66 -12.32
N TRP A 4 0.85 43.57 -12.90
CA TRP A 4 0.09 42.70 -13.81
C TRP A 4 -0.63 41.53 -13.10
N ILE A 5 -0.17 41.15 -11.89
CA ILE A 5 -0.79 40.12 -11.06
C ILE A 5 -2.13 40.60 -10.46
N PHE A 6 -2.29 41.91 -10.23
CA PHE A 6 -3.55 42.50 -9.75
C PHE A 6 -4.65 42.57 -10.83
N ILE A 7 -4.27 42.52 -12.12
CA ILE A 7 -5.25 42.58 -13.23
C ILE A 7 -5.93 41.21 -13.42
N PHE A 8 -5.27 40.10 -13.07
CA PHE A 8 -5.86 38.76 -13.15
C PHE A 8 -6.93 38.49 -12.08
N ILE A 9 -6.77 39.07 -10.88
CA ILE A 9 -7.82 39.01 -9.84
C ILE A 9 -9.03 39.86 -10.25
N ALA A 10 -8.81 40.98 -10.96
CA ALA A 10 -9.88 41.86 -11.41
C ALA A 10 -10.66 41.34 -12.64
N ALA A 11 -10.03 40.62 -13.56
CA ALA A 11 -10.71 40.05 -14.73
C ALA A 11 -11.61 38.85 -14.39
N ALA A 12 -11.23 38.05 -13.38
CA ALA A 12 -12.13 37.05 -12.80
C ALA A 12 -13.31 37.69 -12.05
N SER A 13 -13.14 38.92 -11.56
CA SER A 13 -14.19 39.68 -10.86
C SER A 13 -15.16 40.40 -11.80
N ALA A 14 -14.81 40.65 -13.07
CA ALA A 14 -15.64 41.42 -14.00
C ALA A 14 -16.74 40.60 -14.71
N LEU A 15 -16.65 39.27 -14.67
CA LEU A 15 -17.72 38.36 -15.15
C LEU A 15 -18.75 38.01 -14.06
N PHE A 16 -18.52 38.45 -12.83
CA PHE A 16 -19.47 38.35 -11.72
C PHE A 16 -19.83 39.77 -11.31
N GLY A 17 -21.03 40.22 -11.69
CA GLY A 17 -21.59 41.48 -11.22
C GLY A 17 -21.38 41.63 -9.72
N SER A 18 -20.86 42.78 -9.32
CA SER A 18 -20.52 43.15 -7.95
C SER A 18 -21.61 42.78 -6.95
N VAL A 19 -21.36 41.71 -6.20
CA VAL A 19 -21.84 41.56 -4.84
C VAL A 19 -20.61 41.36 -3.98
N SER A 20 -20.21 42.41 -3.27
CA SER A 20 -19.27 42.29 -2.17
C SER A 20 -19.90 41.42 -1.09
N TYR A 21 -19.70 40.10 -1.15
CA TYR A 21 -19.91 39.26 0.01
C TYR A 21 -18.75 39.52 0.97
N GLY A 22 -19.08 40.15 2.09
CA GLY A 22 -18.22 40.15 3.25
C GLY A 22 -17.84 38.71 3.61
N GLN A 23 -16.74 38.59 4.35
CA GLN A 23 -16.22 37.35 4.91
C GLN A 23 -17.23 36.80 5.96
N SER A 24 -18.37 36.29 5.50
CA SER A 24 -19.42 35.63 6.28
C SER A 24 -20.45 35.01 5.33
N ASP A 25 -20.64 33.69 5.45
CA ASP A 25 -21.78 32.91 4.96
C ASP A 25 -21.88 32.63 3.45
N LEU A 26 -20.84 32.02 2.85
CA LEU A 26 -21.13 31.04 1.80
C LEU A 26 -21.80 29.82 2.48
N PRO A 27 -23.02 29.41 2.10
CA PRO A 27 -23.62 28.22 2.66
C PRO A 27 -22.67 27.05 2.38
N ASN A 28 -22.30 26.28 3.42
CA ASN A 28 -21.65 24.98 3.23
C ASN A 28 -22.41 24.26 2.12
N SER A 29 -21.75 23.99 0.98
CA SER A 29 -22.42 23.35 -0.15
C SER A 29 -23.08 22.06 0.36
N ASN A 30 -24.40 21.96 0.23
CA ASN A 30 -25.10 20.72 0.57
C ASN A 30 -24.82 19.71 -0.53
N SER A 31 -23.63 19.11 -0.52
CA SER A 31 -23.16 18.18 -1.55
C SER A 31 -23.91 16.83 -1.55
N GLY A 32 -24.86 16.63 -0.64
CA GLY A 32 -25.62 15.39 -0.51
C GLY A 32 -26.49 15.02 -1.73
N SER A 33 -26.84 15.98 -2.59
CA SER A 33 -27.58 15.76 -3.84
C SER A 33 -26.68 15.54 -5.07
N LEU A 34 -25.36 15.72 -4.95
CA LEU A 34 -24.44 15.71 -6.08
C LEU A 34 -24.01 14.27 -6.43
N ASP A 35 -24.03 13.94 -7.72
CA ASP A 35 -23.44 12.71 -8.26
C ASP A 35 -22.10 13.03 -8.93
N PHE A 36 -21.00 12.65 -8.27
CA PHE A 36 -19.65 12.91 -8.77
C PHE A 36 -19.18 11.97 -9.87
N LYS A 37 -19.98 10.98 -10.31
CA LYS A 37 -19.52 9.97 -11.29
C LYS A 37 -19.01 10.58 -12.60
N GLN A 38 -19.75 11.53 -13.18
CA GLN A 38 -19.36 12.11 -14.47
C GLN A 38 -18.09 12.98 -14.34
N TRP A 39 -18.00 13.75 -13.26
CA TRP A 39 -16.82 14.52 -12.92
C TRP A 39 -15.61 13.62 -12.63
N GLY A 40 -15.81 12.56 -11.83
CA GLY A 40 -14.77 11.60 -11.46
C GLY A 40 -14.20 10.84 -12.66
N LEU A 41 -14.99 10.66 -13.73
CA LEU A 41 -14.55 10.05 -15.00
C LEU A 41 -13.84 11.04 -15.95
N THR A 42 -13.81 12.34 -15.64
CA THR A 42 -12.96 13.29 -16.35
C THR A 42 -11.50 12.92 -16.13
N THR A 43 -10.67 13.05 -17.17
CA THR A 43 -9.24 12.74 -17.06
C THR A 43 -8.48 13.93 -16.51
N ILE A 44 -7.53 13.65 -15.63
CA ILE A 44 -6.54 14.59 -15.14
C ILE A 44 -5.14 13.98 -15.31
N GLN A 45 -4.15 14.83 -15.57
CA GLN A 45 -2.75 14.42 -15.52
C GLN A 45 -2.14 14.78 -14.18
N ASP A 46 -1.54 13.80 -13.51
CA ASP A 46 -0.80 14.01 -12.26
C ASP A 46 0.42 13.09 -12.21
N GLY A 47 1.57 13.64 -11.79
CA GLY A 47 2.86 12.96 -11.84
C GLY A 47 3.27 12.48 -13.24
N GLY A 48 2.66 12.97 -14.32
CA GLY A 48 2.85 12.48 -15.69
C GLY A 48 1.95 11.29 -16.08
N ARG A 49 1.11 10.78 -15.17
CA ARG A 49 0.09 9.76 -15.46
C ARG A 49 -1.26 10.40 -15.73
N ARG A 50 -1.94 9.96 -16.78
CA ARG A 50 -3.33 10.30 -17.10
C ARG A 50 -4.26 9.34 -16.35
N LYS A 51 -5.11 9.84 -15.47
CA LYS A 51 -6.02 9.04 -14.61
C LYS A 51 -7.36 9.74 -14.43
N PRO A 52 -8.41 9.03 -13.98
CA PRO A 52 -9.67 9.68 -13.61
C PRO A 52 -9.45 10.69 -12.47
N VAL A 53 -10.18 11.81 -12.49
CA VAL A 53 -10.21 12.77 -11.37
C VAL A 53 -10.60 12.07 -10.07
N ASP A 54 -11.47 11.06 -10.14
CA ASP A 54 -11.83 10.23 -9.00
C ASP A 54 -10.62 9.59 -8.29
N THR A 55 -9.68 9.04 -9.07
CA THR A 55 -8.43 8.50 -8.54
C THR A 55 -7.58 9.61 -7.93
N PHE A 56 -7.36 10.69 -8.66
CA PHE A 56 -6.57 11.83 -8.18
C PHE A 56 -7.14 12.39 -6.86
N ALA A 57 -8.45 12.54 -6.79
CA ALA A 57 -9.14 13.04 -5.61
C ALA A 57 -9.00 12.07 -4.43
N SER A 58 -9.09 10.76 -4.68
CA SER A 58 -8.93 9.72 -3.65
C SER A 58 -7.50 9.66 -3.12
N GLU A 59 -6.51 9.89 -3.97
CA GLU A 59 -5.09 9.99 -3.61
C GLU A 59 -4.77 11.32 -2.90
N SER A 60 -5.53 12.38 -3.19
CA SER A 60 -5.36 13.72 -2.61
C SER A 60 -6.03 13.91 -1.25
N ILE A 61 -7.06 13.12 -0.92
CA ILE A 61 -7.79 13.27 0.35
C ILE A 61 -6.93 12.85 1.55
N TYR A 62 -6.91 13.74 2.53
CA TYR A 62 -6.47 13.46 3.90
C TYR A 62 -7.71 13.13 4.75
N ARG A 63 -7.87 11.87 5.20
CA ARG A 63 -8.98 11.47 6.11
C ARG A 63 -9.03 12.39 7.33
N ASP A 64 -10.09 13.16 7.52
CA ASP A 64 -10.26 14.05 8.66
C ASP A 64 -10.66 13.27 9.95
N ARG A 65 -10.37 13.86 11.13
CA ARG A 65 -10.74 13.41 12.47
C ARG A 65 -12.12 13.88 12.92
N THR A 66 -12.75 14.85 12.24
CA THR A 66 -14.00 15.50 12.71
C THR A 66 -15.28 14.68 12.51
N GLY A 67 -15.22 13.47 11.96
CA GLY A 67 -16.39 12.61 11.78
C GLY A 67 -17.30 13.00 10.60
N ARG A 68 -17.02 14.08 9.87
CA ARG A 68 -17.63 14.38 8.57
C ARG A 68 -16.83 13.65 7.47
N LEU A 69 -17.42 12.63 6.86
CA LEU A 69 -16.83 11.94 5.71
C LEU A 69 -17.00 12.81 4.46
N TRP A 70 -16.00 13.64 4.16
CA TRP A 70 -15.92 14.33 2.87
C TRP A 70 -15.65 13.32 1.75
N GLN A 71 -16.43 13.40 0.67
CA GLN A 71 -16.14 12.59 -0.51
C GLN A 71 -14.88 13.13 -1.22
N PRO A 72 -14.03 12.26 -1.80
CA PRO A 72 -12.85 12.64 -2.61
C PRO A 72 -13.04 13.84 -3.51
N ASN A 73 -14.02 13.74 -4.41
CA ASN A 73 -14.29 14.76 -5.40
C ASN A 73 -14.83 16.06 -4.78
N ASP A 74 -15.57 15.97 -3.67
CA ASP A 74 -16.11 17.12 -2.94
C ASP A 74 -14.99 17.93 -2.27
N PHE A 75 -13.98 17.26 -1.70
CA PHE A 75 -12.78 17.91 -1.18
C PHE A 75 -12.04 18.69 -2.27
N VAL A 76 -11.75 18.05 -3.41
CA VAL A 76 -11.00 18.72 -4.50
C VAL A 76 -11.78 19.92 -5.03
N LEU A 77 -13.09 19.79 -5.26
CA LEU A 77 -13.91 20.88 -5.77
C LEU A 77 -14.10 22.00 -4.76
N SER A 78 -14.35 21.68 -3.49
CA SER A 78 -14.48 22.71 -2.44
C SER A 78 -13.18 23.45 -2.18
N ALA A 79 -12.03 22.79 -2.33
CA ALA A 79 -10.71 23.42 -2.26
C ALA A 79 -10.42 24.30 -3.46
N LEU A 80 -10.77 23.85 -4.67
CA LEU A 80 -10.61 24.62 -5.91
C LEU A 80 -11.49 25.87 -5.94
N LEU A 81 -12.72 25.76 -5.42
CA LEU A 81 -13.73 26.82 -5.46
C LEU A 81 -13.76 27.67 -4.17
N GLU A 82 -12.84 27.41 -3.24
CA GLU A 82 -12.76 28.06 -1.92
C GLU A 82 -14.09 28.09 -1.15
N THR A 83 -14.95 27.07 -1.34
CA THR A 83 -16.25 26.96 -0.63
C THR A 83 -16.11 26.49 0.83
N HIS A 84 -14.92 26.06 1.24
CA HIS A 84 -14.57 25.66 2.59
C HIS A 84 -13.17 26.17 2.94
N ASP A 85 -12.94 26.56 4.20
CA ASP A 85 -11.65 27.11 4.66
C ASP A 85 -10.61 26.02 4.94
N TRP A 86 -10.18 25.33 3.87
CA TRP A 86 -9.16 24.30 3.93
C TRP A 86 -7.78 24.81 4.39
N LYS A 87 -7.54 26.13 4.36
CA LYS A 87 -6.27 26.73 4.78
C LYS A 87 -6.05 26.59 6.29
N ASN A 88 -7.13 26.70 7.07
CA ASN A 88 -7.09 26.64 8.52
C ASN A 88 -7.48 25.28 9.12
N GLU A 89 -8.01 24.35 8.31
CA GLU A 89 -8.34 22.99 8.76
C GLU A 89 -7.09 22.17 9.11
N PRO A 90 -7.04 21.49 10.28
CA PRO A 90 -5.89 20.72 10.73
C PRO A 90 -5.82 19.35 10.03
N MET A 91 -5.49 19.35 8.74
CA MET A 91 -5.49 18.14 7.90
C MET A 91 -4.11 17.53 7.68
N VAL A 92 -3.05 18.34 7.69
CA VAL A 92 -1.71 17.92 7.28
C VAL A 92 -1.04 17.13 8.40
N LEU A 93 -0.81 15.83 8.19
CA LEU A 93 -0.15 14.97 9.16
C LEU A 93 1.35 15.33 9.28
N VAL A 94 1.77 15.64 10.51
CA VAL A 94 3.18 15.68 10.92
C VAL A 94 3.33 14.65 12.04
N SER A 95 3.86 13.49 11.70
CA SER A 95 3.85 12.32 12.60
C SER A 95 5.06 12.30 13.53
N PHE A 96 6.20 12.82 13.08
CA PHE A 96 7.47 12.66 13.78
C PHE A 96 7.73 13.74 14.83
N GLY A 97 7.81 13.33 16.10
CA GLY A 97 7.96 14.25 17.24
C GLY A 97 9.24 15.10 17.21
N LYS A 98 10.34 14.59 16.65
CA LYS A 98 11.58 15.40 16.50
C LYS A 98 11.41 16.52 15.49
N LEU A 99 10.73 16.24 14.36
CA LEU A 99 10.42 17.27 13.37
C LEU A 99 9.50 18.33 13.99
N LYS A 100 8.44 17.93 14.71
CA LYS A 100 7.59 18.90 15.43
C LYS A 100 8.39 19.81 16.36
N GLY A 101 9.33 19.23 17.11
CA GLY A 101 10.22 19.98 18.01
C GLY A 101 11.08 21.01 17.27
N GLN A 102 11.65 20.65 16.11
CA GLN A 102 12.45 21.58 15.29
C GLN A 102 11.59 22.68 14.65
N LEU A 103 10.35 22.37 14.27
CA LEU A 103 9.41 23.32 13.70
C LEU A 103 8.73 24.22 14.75
N GLY A 104 8.99 24.01 16.04
CA GLY A 104 8.32 24.74 17.13
C GLY A 104 6.83 24.40 17.29
N LEU A 105 6.40 23.24 16.79
CA LEU A 105 5.00 22.77 16.84
C LEU A 105 4.72 22.02 18.15
N ASP A 106 3.47 22.10 18.62
CA ASP A 106 2.99 21.27 19.73
C ASP A 106 3.13 19.78 19.39
N LYS A 107 3.68 18.99 20.32
CA LYS A 107 3.92 17.55 20.13
C LYS A 107 2.62 16.74 20.19
N THR A 108 1.57 17.27 20.80
CA THR A 108 0.31 16.61 21.12
C THR A 108 -0.57 16.34 19.89
N PRO A 109 -0.97 17.35 19.08
CA PRO A 109 -1.71 17.11 17.85
C PRO A 109 -0.82 16.44 16.81
N ARG A 110 -1.38 15.50 16.04
CA ARG A 110 -0.68 14.85 14.91
C ARG A 110 -0.89 15.59 13.59
N ARG A 111 -1.84 16.52 13.53
CA ARG A 111 -2.19 17.24 12.31
C ARG A 111 -2.21 18.73 12.55
N PHE A 112 -1.83 19.47 11.52
CA PHE A 112 -1.68 20.92 11.53
C PHE A 112 -2.30 21.48 10.25
N SER A 113 -2.62 22.77 10.26
CA SER A 113 -3.22 23.42 9.11
C SER A 113 -2.20 23.79 8.05
N PHE A 114 -2.66 23.99 6.81
CA PHE A 114 -1.82 24.49 5.73
C PHE A 114 -1.20 25.84 6.09
N ALA A 115 -2.00 26.76 6.63
CA ALA A 115 -1.55 28.09 7.02
C ALA A 115 -0.43 28.06 8.08
N GLN A 116 -0.50 27.13 9.04
CA GLN A 116 0.53 26.96 10.07
C GLN A 116 1.88 26.48 9.50
N LEU A 117 1.85 25.59 8.50
CA LEU A 117 3.05 24.92 8.01
C LEU A 117 3.66 25.60 6.78
N ALA A 118 2.84 26.15 5.88
CA ALA A 118 3.31 26.73 4.61
C ALA A 118 4.24 27.92 4.81
N GLY A 119 4.10 28.66 5.93
CA GLY A 119 4.98 29.75 6.32
C GLY A 119 6.25 29.34 7.06
N SER A 120 6.47 28.05 7.33
CA SER A 120 7.62 27.60 8.11
C SER A 120 8.92 27.62 7.28
N ALA A 121 9.76 28.63 7.53
CA ALA A 121 11.08 28.74 6.90
C ALA A 121 11.97 27.53 7.24
N GLU A 122 11.84 26.98 8.45
CA GLU A 122 12.62 25.81 8.87
C GLU A 122 12.19 24.53 8.14
N LEU A 123 10.88 24.33 7.94
CA LEU A 123 10.39 23.22 7.13
C LEU A 123 10.95 23.27 5.70
N LEU A 124 10.88 24.45 5.08
CA LEU A 124 11.42 24.68 3.74
C LEU A 124 12.93 24.45 3.69
N ARG A 125 13.68 24.90 4.70
CA ARG A 125 15.13 24.70 4.82
C ARG A 125 15.48 23.21 4.83
N ILE A 126 14.87 22.45 5.74
CA ILE A 126 15.12 21.01 5.89
C ILE A 126 14.68 20.25 4.63
N ALA A 127 13.52 20.60 4.04
CA ALA A 127 13.04 19.95 2.82
C ALA A 127 13.96 20.22 1.62
N ASN A 128 14.51 21.44 1.49
CA ASN A 128 15.46 21.77 0.43
C ASN A 128 16.81 21.07 0.60
N GLU A 129 17.30 20.97 1.84
CA GLU A 129 18.48 20.18 2.19
C GLU A 129 18.28 18.70 1.82
N ALA A 130 17.13 18.13 2.20
CA ALA A 130 16.76 16.77 1.83
C ALA A 130 16.69 16.57 0.30
N ARG A 131 16.15 17.55 -0.45
CA ARG A 131 16.14 17.50 -1.92
C ARG A 131 17.54 17.58 -2.52
N ALA A 132 18.46 18.31 -1.91
CA ALA A 132 19.85 18.38 -2.36
C ALA A 132 20.57 17.04 -2.14
N LEU A 133 20.43 16.46 -0.95
CA LEU A 133 20.99 15.14 -0.62
C LEU A 133 20.43 14.04 -1.52
N LYS A 134 19.10 14.03 -1.74
CA LYS A 134 18.44 13.08 -2.65
C LYS A 134 18.96 13.21 -4.08
N ARG A 135 19.21 14.43 -4.57
CA ARG A 135 19.81 14.67 -5.89
C ARG A 135 21.27 14.21 -5.98
N ALA A 136 21.99 14.26 -4.86
CA ALA A 136 23.34 13.73 -4.74
C ALA A 136 23.39 12.23 -4.43
N GLU A 137 22.24 11.52 -4.49
CA GLU A 137 22.10 10.09 -4.15
C GLU A 137 22.58 9.73 -2.74
N GLN A 138 22.55 10.70 -1.82
CA GLN A 138 22.93 10.51 -0.43
C GLN A 138 21.74 10.08 0.43
N PRO A 139 21.96 9.26 1.47
CA PRO A 139 20.90 8.82 2.36
C PRO A 139 20.32 9.99 3.16
N LEU A 140 19.00 10.00 3.31
CA LEU A 140 18.28 10.99 4.11
C LEU A 140 18.06 10.46 5.53
N ASP A 141 18.25 11.32 6.51
CA ASP A 141 17.81 11.00 7.87
C ASP A 141 16.28 11.04 8.01
N ARG A 142 15.76 10.59 9.15
CA ARG A 142 14.32 10.52 9.39
C ARG A 142 13.62 11.88 9.43
N VAL A 143 14.29 12.92 9.92
CA VAL A 143 13.74 14.28 9.97
C VAL A 143 13.61 14.82 8.56
N GLN A 144 14.65 14.67 7.74
CA GLN A 144 14.71 15.09 6.35
C GLN A 144 13.65 14.37 5.49
N GLN A 145 13.49 13.05 5.67
CA GLN A 145 12.43 12.28 4.99
C GLN A 145 11.04 12.79 5.33
N GLU A 146 10.73 12.99 6.62
CA GLU A 146 9.42 13.47 7.05
C GLU A 146 9.19 14.92 6.59
N ALA A 147 10.19 15.80 6.70
CA ALA A 147 10.09 17.19 6.26
C ALA A 147 9.82 17.28 4.75
N LEU A 148 10.52 16.48 3.94
CA LEU A 148 10.29 16.38 2.51
C LEU A 148 8.86 15.90 2.21
N SER A 149 8.40 14.84 2.89
CA SER A 149 7.04 14.33 2.71
C SER A 149 5.98 15.37 3.10
N VAL A 150 6.11 16.04 4.25
CA VAL A 150 5.20 17.10 4.68
C VAL A 150 5.20 18.24 3.66
N ASN A 151 6.37 18.65 3.17
CA ASN A 151 6.47 19.72 2.18
C ASN A 151 5.82 19.34 0.84
N ASP A 152 5.96 18.11 0.38
CA ASP A 152 5.33 17.63 -0.86
C ASP A 152 3.79 17.59 -0.72
N ARG A 153 3.28 17.23 0.47
CA ARG A 153 1.84 17.31 0.81
C ARG A 153 1.31 18.75 0.77
N LEU A 154 2.05 19.70 1.32
CA LEU A 154 1.71 21.12 1.27
C LEU A 154 1.72 21.63 -0.16
N ALA A 155 2.72 21.25 -0.96
CA ALA A 155 2.78 21.63 -2.36
C ALA A 155 1.56 21.12 -3.15
N LEU A 156 1.15 19.86 -2.94
CA LEU A 156 -0.05 19.31 -3.55
C LEU A 156 -1.31 20.08 -3.13
N LEU A 157 -1.51 20.30 -1.83
CA LEU A 157 -2.67 21.04 -1.32
C LEU A 157 -2.72 22.48 -1.85
N GLY A 158 -1.57 23.16 -1.87
CA GLY A 158 -1.42 24.49 -2.46
C GLY A 158 -1.80 24.51 -3.94
N ASN A 159 -1.33 23.52 -4.72
CA ASN A 159 -1.66 23.38 -6.13
C ASN A 159 -3.14 23.08 -6.38
N VAL A 160 -3.81 22.35 -5.48
CA VAL A 160 -5.26 22.13 -5.57
C VAL A 160 -6.02 23.43 -5.29
N MET A 161 -5.68 24.14 -4.21
CA MET A 161 -6.35 25.38 -3.79
C MET A 161 -6.19 26.52 -4.82
N ASN A 162 -5.06 26.61 -5.50
CA ASN A 162 -4.83 27.65 -6.52
C ASN A 162 -5.19 27.21 -7.94
N GLY A 163 -5.73 25.99 -8.12
CA GLY A 163 -6.13 25.43 -9.40
C GLY A 163 -5.01 24.90 -10.30
N ASN A 164 -3.74 25.04 -9.92
CA ASN A 164 -2.60 24.55 -10.71
C ASN A 164 -2.55 23.01 -10.81
N ALA A 165 -3.20 22.29 -9.90
CA ALA A 165 -3.31 20.84 -9.96
C ALA A 165 -4.31 20.38 -11.03
N LEU A 166 -5.20 21.25 -11.54
CA LEU A 166 -6.28 20.88 -12.45
C LEU A 166 -5.81 20.76 -13.91
N LEU A 167 -4.83 19.89 -14.15
CA LEU A 167 -4.30 19.62 -15.48
C LEU A 167 -5.25 18.70 -16.26
N ILE A 168 -6.35 19.26 -16.77
CA ILE A 168 -7.45 18.53 -17.44
C ILE A 168 -7.55 18.80 -18.95
N VAL A 169 -6.85 19.82 -19.46
CA VAL A 169 -6.84 20.13 -20.89
C VAL A 169 -5.71 19.32 -21.55
N PRO A 170 -6.02 18.41 -22.48
CA PRO A 170 -4.99 17.57 -23.08
C PRO A 170 -4.03 18.38 -23.95
N SER A 171 -2.78 17.93 -24.05
CA SER A 171 -1.84 18.49 -25.03
C SER A 171 -2.15 17.98 -26.45
N PRO A 172 -1.99 18.82 -27.49
CA PRO A 172 -2.22 18.41 -28.88
C PRO A 172 -1.06 17.65 -29.52
N GLN A 173 0.13 17.64 -28.91
CA GLN A 173 1.39 17.27 -29.57
C GLN A 173 1.80 15.82 -29.31
N ARG A 174 2.45 15.55 -28.17
CA ARG A 174 2.91 14.22 -27.79
C ARG A 174 2.16 13.70 -26.59
N GLU A 175 2.01 12.39 -26.54
CA GLU A 175 1.41 11.69 -25.40
C GLU A 175 2.11 11.95 -24.05
N THR A 176 3.38 12.33 -24.07
CA THR A 176 4.21 12.59 -22.88
C THR A 176 4.16 14.03 -22.40
N ASP A 177 3.55 14.94 -23.18
CA ASP A 177 3.56 16.35 -22.84
C ASP A 177 2.65 16.65 -21.64
N ALA A 178 2.99 17.70 -20.90
CA ALA A 178 2.19 18.15 -19.78
C ALA A 178 0.83 18.65 -20.26
N TRP A 179 -0.23 18.24 -19.59
CA TRP A 179 -1.57 18.77 -19.77
C TRP A 179 -1.63 20.17 -19.18
N ILE A 180 -2.61 20.95 -19.64
CA ILE A 180 -2.69 22.38 -19.37
C ILE A 180 -3.80 22.62 -18.36
N VAL A 181 -3.61 23.60 -17.49
CA VAL A 181 -4.68 24.15 -16.65
C VAL A 181 -5.76 24.77 -17.54
N PRO A 182 -7.05 24.75 -17.14
CA PRO A 182 -8.12 25.38 -17.90
C PRO A 182 -8.10 26.91 -17.74
N ASP A 183 -7.01 27.53 -18.18
CA ASP A 183 -6.84 28.98 -18.32
C ASP A 183 -6.85 29.33 -19.81
N PRO A 184 -7.80 30.17 -20.29
CA PRO A 184 -7.89 30.55 -21.69
C PRO A 184 -6.59 31.10 -22.28
N ALA A 185 -5.80 31.84 -21.49
CA ALA A 185 -4.53 32.40 -21.95
C ALA A 185 -3.47 31.32 -22.17
N ALA A 186 -3.35 30.36 -21.24
CA ALA A 186 -2.44 29.22 -21.37
C ALA A 186 -2.84 28.28 -22.52
N VAL A 187 -4.14 28.05 -22.71
CA VAL A 187 -4.67 27.11 -23.70
C VAL A 187 -4.67 27.69 -25.12
N ALA A 188 -4.81 29.02 -25.27
CA ALA A 188 -4.75 29.70 -26.57
C ALA A 188 -3.40 29.52 -27.31
N ALA A 189 -2.33 29.15 -26.59
CA ALA A 189 -1.04 28.79 -27.20
C ALA A 189 -1.08 27.46 -27.98
N TYR A 190 -2.10 26.62 -27.76
CA TYR A 190 -2.20 25.26 -28.28
C TYR A 190 -3.49 25.01 -29.07
N TYR A 191 -4.57 25.70 -28.75
CA TYR A 191 -5.89 25.53 -29.35
C TYR A 191 -6.52 26.87 -29.71
N ASN A 192 -7.30 26.89 -30.79
CA ASN A 192 -8.11 28.05 -31.13
C ASN A 192 -9.28 28.20 -30.15
N GLU A 193 -9.71 29.44 -29.89
CA GLU A 193 -10.81 29.74 -28.97
C GLU A 193 -12.10 28.97 -29.30
N THR A 194 -12.42 28.83 -30.58
CA THR A 194 -13.60 28.08 -31.04
C THR A 194 -13.55 26.59 -30.69
N GLN A 195 -12.35 26.02 -30.48
CA GLN A 195 -12.18 24.62 -30.13
C GLN A 195 -12.40 24.40 -28.62
N PHE A 196 -11.84 25.26 -27.76
CA PHE A 196 -11.87 25.04 -26.31
C PHE A 196 -13.01 25.77 -25.58
N ALA A 197 -13.54 26.87 -26.14
CA ALA A 197 -14.60 27.65 -25.49
C ALA A 197 -15.84 26.84 -25.07
N PRO A 198 -16.36 25.88 -25.88
CA PRO A 198 -17.49 25.05 -25.46
C PRO A 198 -17.20 24.23 -24.20
N ALA A 199 -16.03 23.58 -24.12
CA ALA A 199 -15.65 22.80 -22.96
C ALA A 199 -15.50 23.67 -21.70
N PHE A 200 -14.92 24.87 -21.84
CA PHE A 200 -14.76 25.82 -20.73
C PHE A 200 -16.09 26.40 -20.24
N ALA A 201 -17.05 26.60 -21.14
CA ALA A 201 -18.40 27.00 -20.77
C ALA A 201 -19.07 25.92 -19.91
N GLU A 202 -18.89 24.64 -20.26
CA GLU A 202 -19.39 23.51 -19.47
C GLU A 202 -18.66 23.36 -18.12
N LEU A 203 -17.35 23.62 -18.06
CA LEU A 203 -16.61 23.68 -16.79
C LEU A 203 -17.20 24.74 -15.85
N THR A 204 -17.49 25.93 -16.38
CA THR A 204 -18.07 27.04 -15.62
C THR A 204 -19.49 26.70 -15.12
N LYS A 205 -20.32 26.10 -15.98
CA LYS A 205 -21.67 25.62 -15.59
C LYS A 205 -21.59 24.56 -14.50
N MET A 206 -20.66 23.62 -14.61
CA MET A 206 -20.44 22.56 -13.62
C MET A 206 -20.03 23.15 -12.27
N MET A 207 -19.06 24.06 -12.24
CA MET A 207 -18.62 24.73 -11.00
C MET A 207 -19.77 25.52 -10.35
N ARG A 208 -20.57 26.25 -11.15
CA ARG A 208 -21.74 26.97 -10.64
C ARG A 208 -22.78 26.01 -10.06
N ALA A 209 -23.10 24.93 -10.76
CA ALA A 209 -24.05 23.92 -10.29
C ALA A 209 -23.58 23.27 -8.98
N TYR A 210 -22.27 23.04 -8.81
CA TYR A 210 -21.67 22.58 -7.56
C TYR A 210 -21.94 23.56 -6.41
N THR A 211 -21.65 24.86 -6.59
CA THR A 211 -21.89 25.88 -5.55
C THR A 211 -23.36 26.04 -5.19
N GLN A 212 -24.27 25.72 -6.12
CA GLN A 212 -25.72 25.80 -5.92
C GLN A 212 -26.34 24.50 -5.37
N GLY A 213 -25.56 23.40 -5.29
CA GLY A 213 -26.08 22.08 -4.91
C GLY A 213 -27.03 21.45 -5.95
N ASP A 214 -26.92 21.86 -7.22
CA ASP A 214 -27.75 21.36 -8.32
C ASP A 214 -27.13 20.11 -8.95
N GLY A 215 -27.51 18.94 -8.42
CA GLY A 215 -26.97 17.65 -8.86
C GLY A 215 -27.27 17.30 -10.33
N PHE A 216 -28.42 17.73 -10.87
CA PHE A 216 -28.77 17.42 -12.26
C PHE A 216 -27.89 18.19 -13.23
N ASN A 217 -27.81 19.51 -13.07
CA ASN A 217 -27.00 20.34 -13.95
C ASN A 217 -25.50 20.10 -13.74
N PHE A 218 -25.07 19.76 -12.52
CA PHE A 218 -23.69 19.34 -12.25
C PHE A 218 -23.30 18.12 -13.08
N SER A 219 -24.07 17.03 -12.99
CA SER A 219 -23.80 15.78 -13.73
C SER A 219 -23.87 15.97 -15.24
N ARG A 220 -24.84 16.76 -15.72
CA ARG A 220 -24.98 17.07 -17.14
C ARG A 220 -23.78 17.85 -17.67
N ALA A 221 -23.42 18.94 -17.00
CA ALA A 221 -22.30 19.79 -17.40
C ALA A 221 -20.96 19.03 -17.32
N ALA A 222 -20.75 18.21 -16.29
CA ALA A 222 -19.56 17.37 -16.18
C ALA A 222 -19.42 16.37 -17.33
N ASN A 223 -20.53 15.74 -17.76
CA ASN A 223 -20.52 14.85 -18.91
C ASN A 223 -20.22 15.59 -20.23
N GLN A 224 -20.78 16.78 -20.42
CA GLN A 224 -20.53 17.60 -21.62
C GLN A 224 -19.10 18.15 -21.66
N LEU A 225 -18.57 18.60 -20.51
CA LEU A 225 -17.18 18.98 -20.34
C LEU A 225 -16.25 17.84 -20.76
N ARG A 226 -16.50 16.63 -20.26
CA ARG A 226 -15.70 15.45 -20.56
C ARG A 226 -15.70 15.10 -22.06
N ALA A 227 -16.84 15.24 -22.72
CA ALA A 227 -16.95 15.06 -24.16
C ALA A 227 -16.10 16.11 -24.91
N GLY A 228 -16.25 17.40 -24.56
CA GLY A 228 -15.48 18.48 -25.18
C GLY A 228 -13.97 18.36 -24.97
N LEU A 229 -13.51 18.00 -23.77
CA LEU A 229 -12.08 17.77 -23.50
C LEU A 229 -11.51 16.61 -24.34
N ARG A 230 -12.31 15.56 -24.59
CA ARG A 230 -11.90 14.44 -25.44
C ARG A 230 -11.80 14.86 -26.91
N GLU A 231 -12.68 15.74 -27.37
CA GLU A 231 -12.67 16.25 -28.75
C GLU A 231 -11.45 17.12 -29.05
N LEU A 232 -10.87 17.80 -28.05
CA LEU A 232 -9.65 18.60 -28.22
C LEU A 232 -8.43 17.77 -28.64
N SER A 233 -8.28 16.55 -28.13
CA SER A 233 -7.13 15.68 -28.49
C SER A 233 -7.52 14.21 -28.47
N PRO A 234 -8.28 13.71 -29.47
CA PRO A 234 -8.82 12.36 -29.45
C PRO A 234 -7.75 11.25 -29.44
N VAL A 235 -6.56 11.55 -29.96
CA VAL A 235 -5.42 10.63 -30.03
C VAL A 235 -4.74 10.47 -28.68
N THR A 236 -4.56 11.56 -27.93
CA THR A 236 -3.85 11.53 -26.63
C THR A 236 -4.79 11.33 -25.45
N TYR A 237 -6.10 11.54 -25.62
CA TYR A 237 -7.06 11.35 -24.54
C TYR A 237 -7.29 9.86 -24.25
N PRO A 238 -7.22 9.40 -22.98
CA PRO A 238 -7.40 7.98 -22.64
C PRO A 238 -8.76 7.42 -23.08
N GLN A 239 -8.80 6.12 -23.37
CA GLN A 239 -10.04 5.45 -23.76
C GLN A 239 -11.03 5.41 -22.59
N ASP A 240 -12.33 5.62 -22.89
CA ASP A 240 -13.42 5.58 -21.91
C ASP A 240 -13.45 4.27 -21.10
N ARG A 241 -13.11 3.14 -21.74
CA ARG A 241 -13.02 1.83 -21.07
C ARG A 241 -11.94 1.80 -19.98
N GLN A 242 -10.78 2.42 -20.22
CA GLN A 242 -9.69 2.47 -19.23
C GLN A 242 -10.09 3.32 -18.02
N LEU A 243 -10.70 4.48 -18.25
CA LEU A 243 -11.17 5.38 -17.19
C LEU A 243 -12.27 4.71 -16.34
N ARG A 244 -13.22 4.03 -16.99
CA ARG A 244 -14.29 3.29 -16.28
C ARG A 244 -13.78 2.10 -15.50
N LEU A 245 -12.77 1.39 -16.02
CA LEU A 245 -12.14 0.28 -15.32
C LEU A 245 -11.51 0.75 -14.01
N GLU A 246 -10.78 1.87 -14.06
CA GLU A 246 -10.13 2.43 -12.88
C GLU A 246 -11.13 3.03 -11.88
N TYR A 247 -12.15 3.75 -12.36
CA TYR A 247 -13.26 4.20 -11.52
C TYR A 247 -13.96 3.03 -10.82
N PHE A 248 -14.26 1.97 -11.57
CA PHE A 248 -14.85 0.75 -10.99
C PHE A 248 -13.92 0.09 -9.98
N TYR A 249 -12.61 0.01 -10.26
CA TYR A 249 -11.62 -0.55 -9.35
C TYR A 249 -11.60 0.19 -8.00
N ASN A 250 -11.65 1.52 -8.01
CA ASN A 250 -11.69 2.34 -6.79
C ASN A 250 -12.94 2.03 -5.94
N HIS A 251 -14.10 1.90 -6.58
CA HIS A 251 -15.39 1.69 -5.90
C HIS A 251 -15.71 0.21 -5.58
N PHE A 252 -15.06 -0.73 -6.28
CA PHE A 252 -15.23 -2.15 -6.05
C PHE A 252 -14.61 -2.59 -4.71
N GLU A 253 -13.59 -1.88 -4.24
CA GLU A 253 -12.92 -2.11 -2.95
C GLU A 253 -12.57 -3.59 -2.69
N GLY A 254 -12.09 -4.30 -3.73
CA GLY A 254 -11.94 -5.76 -3.67
C GLY A 254 -11.03 -6.25 -2.54
N PHE A 255 -9.98 -5.49 -2.19
CA PHE A 255 -9.11 -5.82 -1.05
C PHE A 255 -9.84 -5.71 0.30
N TYR A 256 -10.69 -4.69 0.49
CA TYR A 256 -11.46 -4.52 1.72
C TYR A 256 -12.52 -5.62 1.88
N ARG A 257 -13.18 -6.01 0.78
CA ARG A 257 -14.10 -7.16 0.76
C ARG A 257 -13.37 -8.46 1.08
N ALA A 258 -12.17 -8.66 0.55
CA ALA A 258 -11.33 -9.81 0.86
C ALA A 258 -10.96 -9.87 2.36
N ILE A 259 -10.62 -8.75 3.00
CA ILE A 259 -10.37 -8.67 4.45
C ILE A 259 -11.55 -9.24 5.24
N TRP A 260 -12.78 -8.79 4.95
CA TRP A 260 -13.97 -9.28 5.62
C TRP A 260 -14.20 -10.77 5.39
N CYS A 261 -14.07 -11.24 4.14
CA CYS A 261 -14.18 -12.66 3.83
C CYS A 261 -13.15 -13.49 4.60
N TYR A 262 -11.89 -13.06 4.67
CA TYR A 262 -10.85 -13.80 5.40
C TYR A 262 -11.07 -13.81 6.90
N GLY A 263 -11.49 -12.69 7.49
CA GLY A 263 -11.85 -12.63 8.91
C GLY A 263 -12.99 -13.58 9.26
N ILE A 264 -14.07 -13.56 8.47
CA ILE A 264 -15.23 -14.44 8.66
C ILE A 264 -14.83 -15.91 8.44
N ALA A 265 -14.10 -16.21 7.37
CA ALA A 265 -13.62 -17.56 7.07
C ALA A 265 -12.74 -18.12 8.20
N LEU A 266 -11.83 -17.30 8.74
CA LEU A 266 -10.95 -17.69 9.84
C LEU A 266 -11.76 -18.07 11.09
N VAL A 267 -12.71 -17.24 11.49
CA VAL A 267 -13.57 -17.51 12.66
C VAL A 267 -14.37 -18.81 12.44
N ILE A 268 -14.99 -18.97 11.27
CA ILE A 268 -15.77 -20.18 10.95
C ILE A 268 -14.89 -21.42 10.98
N LEU A 269 -13.69 -21.37 10.41
CA LEU A 269 -12.77 -22.52 10.38
C LEU A 269 -12.21 -22.86 11.76
N ILE A 270 -11.95 -21.87 12.63
CA ILE A 270 -11.56 -22.12 14.03
C ILE A 270 -12.71 -22.82 14.76
N VAL A 271 -13.95 -22.31 14.66
CA VAL A 271 -15.12 -22.94 15.29
C VAL A 271 -15.35 -24.35 14.74
N ALA A 272 -15.20 -24.55 13.44
CA ALA A 272 -15.30 -25.87 12.80
C ALA A 272 -14.22 -26.84 13.30
N HIS A 273 -13.01 -26.35 13.55
CA HIS A 273 -11.90 -27.15 14.07
C HIS A 273 -12.11 -27.56 15.53
N LEU A 274 -12.72 -26.69 16.35
CA LEU A 274 -13.03 -26.99 17.76
C LEU A 274 -14.24 -27.92 17.93
N ARG A 275 -15.14 -28.02 16.93
CA ARG A 275 -16.35 -28.86 16.98
C ARG A 275 -16.13 -30.24 16.35
N LYS A 276 -16.44 -31.33 17.09
CA LYS A 276 -16.29 -32.74 16.63
C LYS A 276 -17.12 -33.12 15.38
N ARG A 277 -18.21 -32.39 15.05
CA ARG A 277 -19.06 -32.60 13.86
C ARG A 277 -19.14 -31.35 12.96
N GLY A 278 -18.00 -30.73 12.66
CA GLY A 278 -17.92 -29.45 11.93
C GLY A 278 -17.86 -29.50 10.40
N ARG A 279 -18.22 -30.61 9.71
CA ARG A 279 -17.98 -30.75 8.26
C ARG A 279 -18.68 -29.67 7.42
N ALA A 280 -19.94 -29.36 7.72
CA ALA A 280 -20.69 -28.30 7.05
C ALA A 280 -20.06 -26.91 7.29
N LEU A 281 -19.75 -26.59 8.56
CA LEU A 281 -19.07 -25.34 8.93
C LEU A 281 -17.71 -25.20 8.23
N ARG A 282 -16.94 -26.28 8.15
CA ARG A 282 -15.67 -26.29 7.42
C ARG A 282 -15.86 -25.95 5.96
N ASN A 283 -16.84 -26.56 5.29
CA ASN A 283 -17.10 -26.31 3.88
C ASN A 283 -17.56 -24.86 3.65
N ILE A 284 -18.38 -24.31 4.56
CA ILE A 284 -18.77 -22.89 4.53
C ILE A 284 -17.53 -22.00 4.69
N GLY A 285 -16.68 -22.26 5.68
CA GLY A 285 -15.45 -21.49 5.90
C GLY A 285 -14.50 -21.51 4.71
N VAL A 286 -14.35 -22.68 4.06
CA VAL A 286 -13.58 -22.82 2.82
C VAL A 286 -14.22 -22.02 1.68
N ALA A 287 -15.54 -22.10 1.51
CA ALA A 287 -16.25 -21.36 0.46
C ALA A 287 -16.09 -19.84 0.64
N VAL A 288 -16.20 -19.33 1.87
CA VAL A 288 -15.96 -17.92 2.18
C VAL A 288 -14.50 -17.53 1.90
N ALA A 289 -13.53 -18.40 2.21
CA ALA A 289 -12.13 -18.16 1.88
C ALA A 289 -11.87 -18.10 0.36
N ILE A 290 -12.53 -18.97 -0.43
CA ILE A 290 -12.49 -18.94 -1.90
C ILE A 290 -13.05 -17.63 -2.44
N VAL A 291 -14.20 -17.18 -1.92
CA VAL A 291 -14.80 -15.90 -2.30
C VAL A 291 -13.85 -14.73 -1.99
N GLY A 292 -13.21 -14.73 -0.82
CA GLY A 292 -12.19 -13.74 -0.47
C GLY A 292 -11.00 -13.78 -1.43
N LEU A 293 -10.49 -14.97 -1.77
CA LEU A 293 -9.40 -15.16 -2.73
C LEU A 293 -9.79 -14.65 -4.13
N ALA A 294 -11.03 -14.88 -4.56
CA ALA A 294 -11.56 -14.35 -5.81
C ALA A 294 -11.59 -12.81 -5.79
N PHE A 295 -12.08 -12.18 -4.72
CA PHE A 295 -12.06 -10.71 -4.58
C PHE A 295 -10.65 -10.13 -4.68
N GLN A 296 -9.69 -10.73 -3.97
CA GLN A 296 -8.30 -10.27 -4.01
C GLN A 296 -7.67 -10.50 -5.40
N ALA A 297 -7.92 -11.64 -6.03
CA ALA A 297 -7.45 -11.93 -7.40
C ALA A 297 -8.02 -10.94 -8.42
N THR A 298 -9.33 -10.67 -8.38
CA THR A 298 -9.97 -9.72 -9.29
C THR A 298 -9.41 -8.31 -9.08
N ALA A 299 -9.20 -7.87 -7.84
CA ALA A 299 -8.58 -6.58 -7.54
C ALA A 299 -7.15 -6.48 -8.08
N ILE A 300 -6.34 -7.54 -7.93
CA ILE A 300 -4.98 -7.62 -8.50
C ILE A 300 -5.04 -7.54 -10.03
N VAL A 301 -5.90 -8.33 -10.68
CA VAL A 301 -6.02 -8.34 -12.14
C VAL A 301 -6.43 -6.97 -12.68
N MET A 302 -7.44 -6.33 -12.08
CA MET A 302 -7.84 -4.98 -12.47
C MET A 302 -6.69 -3.98 -12.29
N ARG A 303 -5.96 -4.06 -11.17
CA ARG A 303 -4.78 -3.22 -10.93
C ARG A 303 -3.70 -3.44 -12.00
N CYS A 304 -3.43 -4.69 -12.41
CA CYS A 304 -2.50 -4.99 -13.50
C CYS A 304 -2.95 -4.38 -14.83
N MET A 305 -4.24 -4.47 -15.14
CA MET A 305 -4.82 -3.89 -16.36
C MET A 305 -4.74 -2.36 -16.37
N ILE A 306 -4.89 -1.71 -15.22
CA ILE A 306 -4.77 -0.25 -15.07
C ILE A 306 -3.30 0.19 -15.14
N ALA A 307 -2.41 -0.52 -14.45
CA ALA A 307 -1.00 -0.15 -14.35
C ALA A 307 -0.16 -0.59 -15.57
N GLY A 308 -0.66 -1.55 -16.36
CA GLY A 308 0.07 -2.16 -17.49
C GLY A 308 1.24 -3.05 -17.06
N ARG A 309 1.26 -3.52 -15.81
CA ARG A 309 2.39 -4.25 -15.20
C ARG A 309 1.95 -5.07 -13.97
N PRO A 310 2.76 -6.05 -13.52
CA PRO A 310 2.51 -6.76 -12.26
C PRO A 310 2.59 -5.84 -11.03
N PRO A 311 1.83 -6.12 -9.95
CA PRO A 311 1.74 -5.24 -8.79
C PRO A 311 2.86 -5.61 -7.81
N VAL A 312 4.10 -5.25 -8.13
CA VAL A 312 5.25 -5.47 -7.24
C VAL A 312 6.23 -4.30 -7.25
N THR A 313 5.76 -3.10 -7.60
CA THR A 313 6.63 -1.94 -7.83
C THR A 313 6.84 -1.09 -6.58
N ASN A 314 5.96 -1.22 -5.59
CA ASN A 314 6.10 -0.57 -4.29
C ASN A 314 5.70 -1.53 -3.15
N MET A 315 5.82 -1.07 -1.89
CA MET A 315 5.54 -1.90 -0.71
C MET A 315 4.07 -2.33 -0.64
N TYR A 316 3.12 -1.41 -0.87
CA TYR A 316 1.67 -1.70 -0.93
C TYR A 316 1.40 -2.86 -1.89
N GLU A 317 1.90 -2.74 -3.11
CA GLU A 317 1.75 -3.70 -4.20
C GLU A 317 2.36 -5.07 -3.85
N SER A 318 3.58 -5.08 -3.33
CA SER A 318 4.22 -6.33 -2.93
C SER A 318 3.47 -7.06 -1.81
N ILE A 319 2.88 -6.35 -0.84
CA ILE A 319 2.13 -6.98 0.27
C ILE A 319 0.79 -7.55 -0.22
N ILE A 320 0.06 -6.84 -1.08
CA ILE A 320 -1.18 -7.41 -1.67
C ILE A 320 -0.89 -8.64 -2.53
N TRP A 321 0.27 -8.70 -3.19
CA TRP A 321 0.72 -9.87 -3.94
C TRP A 321 1.13 -11.03 -3.04
N VAL A 322 1.99 -10.78 -2.05
CA VAL A 322 2.48 -11.81 -1.11
C VAL A 322 1.31 -12.40 -0.31
N SER A 323 0.40 -11.57 0.20
CA SER A 323 -0.78 -12.04 0.95
C SER A 323 -1.71 -12.92 0.11
N PHE A 324 -1.90 -12.58 -1.18
CA PHE A 324 -2.61 -13.43 -2.13
C PHE A 324 -1.89 -14.78 -2.31
N ALA A 325 -0.58 -14.74 -2.55
CA ALA A 325 0.22 -15.95 -2.75
C ALA A 325 0.25 -16.88 -1.53
N VAL A 326 0.27 -16.33 -0.30
CA VAL A 326 0.20 -17.12 0.95
C VAL A 326 -1.08 -17.94 0.99
N LEU A 327 -2.23 -17.30 0.76
CA LEU A 327 -3.52 -17.99 0.77
C LEU A 327 -3.67 -18.92 -0.43
N PHE A 328 -3.17 -18.52 -1.60
CA PHE A 328 -3.17 -19.35 -2.80
C PHE A 328 -2.39 -20.64 -2.60
N PHE A 329 -1.17 -20.59 -2.05
CA PHE A 329 -0.41 -21.77 -1.67
C PHE A 329 -1.15 -22.59 -0.61
N GLY A 330 -1.68 -21.95 0.44
CA GLY A 330 -2.51 -22.62 1.44
C GLY A 330 -3.69 -23.38 0.83
N MET A 331 -4.33 -22.82 -0.19
CA MET A 331 -5.44 -23.42 -0.93
C MET A 331 -4.99 -24.58 -1.84
N ILE A 332 -3.85 -24.48 -2.53
CA ILE A 332 -3.28 -25.60 -3.31
C ILE A 332 -3.03 -26.79 -2.41
N PHE A 333 -2.36 -26.56 -1.28
CA PHE A 333 -2.07 -27.62 -0.33
C PHE A 333 -3.34 -28.18 0.32
N PHE A 334 -4.30 -27.32 0.67
CA PHE A 334 -5.62 -27.76 1.14
C PHE A 334 -6.33 -28.64 0.10
N ALA A 335 -6.31 -28.27 -1.19
CA ALA A 335 -6.93 -29.06 -2.26
C ALA A 335 -6.27 -30.44 -2.41
N ARG A 336 -4.93 -30.50 -2.26
CA ARG A 336 -4.13 -31.72 -2.41
C ARG A 336 -4.24 -32.68 -1.23
N TYR A 337 -4.25 -32.16 0.00
CA TYR A 337 -4.17 -32.95 1.24
C TYR A 337 -5.47 -32.95 2.05
N ARG A 338 -6.45 -32.12 1.69
CA ARG A 338 -7.78 -31.99 2.33
C ARG A 338 -7.72 -31.67 3.84
N ALA A 339 -6.60 -31.11 4.30
CA ALA A 339 -6.38 -30.74 5.69
C ALA A 339 -6.67 -29.25 5.93
N PRO A 340 -7.66 -28.87 6.75
CA PRO A 340 -8.03 -27.46 6.94
C PRO A 340 -6.94 -26.63 7.62
N VAL A 341 -5.93 -27.26 8.23
CA VAL A 341 -4.84 -26.54 8.88
C VAL A 341 -4.03 -25.66 7.93
N TYR A 342 -3.93 -26.01 6.64
CA TYR A 342 -3.29 -25.13 5.64
C TYR A 342 -3.96 -23.76 5.58
N LEU A 343 -5.29 -23.72 5.68
CA LEU A 343 -6.04 -22.47 5.68
C LEU A 343 -5.98 -21.76 7.03
N LEU A 344 -5.95 -22.51 8.14
CA LEU A 344 -5.73 -21.93 9.47
C LEU A 344 -4.33 -21.32 9.65
N ALA A 345 -3.33 -21.83 8.93
CA ALA A 345 -1.99 -21.26 8.88
C ALA A 345 -1.93 -20.02 7.95
N ALA A 346 -2.59 -20.08 6.78
CA ALA A 346 -2.52 -19.02 5.78
C ALA A 346 -3.40 -17.80 6.11
N LEU A 347 -4.65 -18.01 6.54
CA LEU A 347 -5.64 -16.94 6.71
C LEU A 347 -5.20 -15.84 7.70
N PRO A 348 -4.64 -16.14 8.89
CA PRO A 348 -4.17 -15.09 9.79
C PRO A 348 -3.07 -14.24 9.16
N VAL A 349 -2.12 -14.86 8.46
CA VAL A 349 -1.00 -14.16 7.79
C VAL A 349 -1.53 -13.25 6.68
N THR A 350 -2.40 -13.77 5.81
CA THR A 350 -3.05 -13.00 4.73
C THR A 350 -3.90 -11.86 5.29
N LEU A 351 -4.70 -12.11 6.33
CA LEU A 351 -5.56 -11.11 6.96
C LEU A 351 -4.75 -9.97 7.59
N ILE A 352 -3.71 -10.30 8.37
CA ILE A 352 -2.84 -9.30 9.01
C ILE A 352 -2.12 -8.47 7.95
N ALA A 353 -1.62 -9.09 6.88
CA ALA A 353 -0.95 -8.39 5.80
C ALA A 353 -1.86 -7.37 5.08
N LEU A 354 -3.11 -7.75 4.78
CA LEU A 354 -4.06 -6.83 4.16
C LEU A 354 -4.53 -5.72 5.13
N LEU A 355 -4.75 -6.06 6.41
CA LEU A 355 -5.07 -5.07 7.44
C LEU A 355 -3.95 -4.05 7.62
N LEU A 356 -2.68 -4.50 7.61
CA LEU A 356 -1.51 -3.63 7.72
C LEU A 356 -1.52 -2.54 6.64
N VAL A 357 -1.71 -2.95 5.38
CA VAL A 357 -1.72 -2.04 4.24
C VAL A 357 -2.93 -1.09 4.28
N HIS A 358 -4.10 -1.60 4.64
CA HIS A 358 -5.32 -0.79 4.75
C HIS A 358 -5.23 0.29 5.84
N GLN A 359 -4.54 -0.01 6.96
CA GLN A 359 -4.39 0.91 8.08
C GLN A 359 -3.22 1.90 7.90
N MET A 360 -2.37 1.72 6.89
CA MET A 360 -1.16 2.52 6.68
C MET A 360 -1.05 3.17 5.29
N PRO A 361 -2.07 3.90 4.82
CA PRO A 361 -2.04 4.51 3.48
C PRO A 361 -0.91 5.54 3.29
N ILE A 362 -0.37 6.10 4.38
CA ILE A 362 0.70 7.10 4.34
C ILE A 362 2.08 6.43 4.22
N ALA A 363 2.28 5.31 4.92
CA ALA A 363 3.54 4.56 4.83
C ALA A 363 3.57 3.67 3.58
N MET A 364 2.41 3.27 3.08
CA MET A 364 2.25 2.35 1.95
C MET A 364 1.16 2.90 1.03
N PRO A 365 1.47 3.94 0.23
CA PRO A 365 0.47 4.55 -0.64
C PRO A 365 -0.02 3.54 -1.67
N SER A 366 -1.34 3.52 -1.87
CA SER A 366 -2.00 2.66 -2.86
C SER A 366 -1.92 3.21 -4.28
N SER A 367 -1.33 4.40 -4.46
CA SER A 367 -1.18 5.08 -5.74
C SER A 367 -0.45 4.22 -6.76
N ILE A 368 -0.79 4.42 -8.03
CA ILE A 368 -0.08 3.82 -9.16
C ILE A 368 0.73 4.92 -9.83
N ASP A 369 1.99 4.99 -9.44
CA ASP A 369 2.93 6.01 -9.89
C ASP A 369 3.71 5.55 -11.14
N PRO A 370 4.24 6.49 -11.94
CA PRO A 370 5.18 6.14 -13.01
C PRO A 370 6.43 5.44 -12.46
N LEU A 371 6.92 4.48 -13.22
CA LEU A 371 8.09 3.70 -12.84
C LEU A 371 9.38 4.49 -12.97
N VAL A 372 10.25 4.34 -11.96
CA VAL A 372 11.67 4.72 -12.08
C VAL A 372 12.31 3.95 -13.24
N PRO A 373 13.33 4.51 -13.93
CA PRO A 373 13.83 3.97 -15.19
C PRO A 373 14.15 2.46 -15.17
N VAL A 374 14.82 1.97 -14.13
CA VAL A 374 15.19 0.55 -14.00
C VAL A 374 13.99 -0.39 -13.86
N LEU A 375 12.87 0.09 -13.31
CA LEU A 375 11.65 -0.70 -13.15
C LEU A 375 10.75 -0.69 -14.39
N ARG A 376 11.10 0.06 -15.45
CA ARG A 376 10.29 0.15 -16.67
C ARG A 376 10.27 -1.13 -17.51
N ASP A 377 11.18 -2.06 -17.24
CA ASP A 377 11.19 -3.35 -17.91
C ASP A 377 10.24 -4.35 -17.22
N ASN A 378 9.09 -4.57 -17.88
CA ASN A 378 8.08 -5.52 -17.43
C ASN A 378 8.59 -6.97 -17.39
N PHE A 379 9.62 -7.32 -18.18
CA PHE A 379 10.18 -8.67 -18.18
C PHE A 379 10.75 -9.01 -16.81
N TRP A 380 11.66 -8.19 -16.29
CA TRP A 380 12.32 -8.42 -15.00
C TRP A 380 11.37 -8.28 -13.81
N LEU A 381 10.44 -7.33 -13.85
CA LEU A 381 9.37 -7.23 -12.85
C LEU A 381 8.57 -8.54 -12.75
N THR A 382 8.30 -9.17 -13.90
CA THR A 382 7.53 -10.41 -13.95
C THR A 382 8.36 -11.61 -13.51
N ILE A 383 9.56 -11.82 -14.06
CA ILE A 383 10.29 -13.07 -13.82
C ILE A 383 11.07 -13.06 -12.51
N HIS A 384 11.70 -11.96 -12.14
CA HIS A 384 12.55 -11.91 -10.95
C HIS A 384 11.71 -11.54 -9.72
N VAL A 385 11.02 -10.40 -9.77
CA VAL A 385 10.36 -9.85 -8.58
C VAL A 385 9.16 -10.72 -8.15
N LEU A 386 8.38 -11.27 -9.08
CA LEU A 386 7.32 -12.22 -8.69
C LEU A 386 7.92 -13.51 -8.13
N THR A 387 8.99 -14.06 -8.70
CA THR A 387 9.61 -15.30 -8.20
C THR A 387 10.15 -15.12 -6.77
N ILE A 388 10.89 -14.03 -6.51
CA ILE A 388 11.44 -13.79 -5.18
C ILE A 388 10.34 -13.49 -4.14
N THR A 389 9.30 -12.75 -4.50
CA THR A 389 8.18 -12.48 -3.58
C THR A 389 7.27 -13.70 -3.36
N LEU A 390 7.15 -14.61 -4.33
CA LEU A 390 6.52 -15.92 -4.13
C LEU A 390 7.28 -16.75 -3.09
N SER A 391 8.62 -16.64 -3.03
CA SER A 391 9.39 -17.28 -1.96
C SER A 391 8.99 -16.74 -0.58
N TYR A 392 8.81 -15.43 -0.46
CA TYR A 392 8.39 -14.79 0.80
C TYR A 392 7.01 -15.27 1.23
N ALA A 393 6.09 -15.46 0.29
CA ALA A 393 4.78 -16.03 0.56
C ALA A 393 4.87 -17.49 1.05
N ALA A 394 5.72 -18.32 0.46
CA ALA A 394 5.96 -19.68 0.95
C ALA A 394 6.53 -19.67 2.37
N PHE A 395 7.53 -18.83 2.66
CA PHE A 395 8.08 -18.71 4.00
C PHE A 395 7.10 -18.14 5.03
N ALA A 396 6.24 -17.19 4.64
CA ALA A 396 5.20 -16.66 5.51
C ALA A 396 4.14 -17.72 5.83
N LEU A 397 3.81 -18.59 4.87
CA LEU A 397 2.97 -19.76 5.12
C LEU A 397 3.66 -20.76 6.07
N ALA A 398 4.96 -21.02 5.89
CA ALA A 398 5.75 -21.87 6.78
C ALA A 398 5.78 -21.31 8.22
N MET A 399 5.93 -19.99 8.38
CA MET A 399 5.83 -19.32 9.67
C MET A 399 4.45 -19.54 10.31
N GLY A 400 3.36 -19.44 9.53
CA GLY A 400 2.01 -19.76 10.01
C GLY A 400 1.88 -21.19 10.55
N PHE A 401 2.47 -22.17 9.86
CA PHE A 401 2.60 -23.54 10.35
C PHE A 401 3.44 -23.63 11.63
N GLY A 402 4.57 -22.94 11.63
CA GLY A 402 5.47 -22.83 12.77
C GLY A 402 4.75 -22.34 14.03
N HIS A 403 3.94 -21.29 13.93
CA HIS A 403 3.16 -20.77 15.06
C HIS A 403 2.18 -21.78 15.63
N ILE A 404 1.45 -22.50 14.77
CA ILE A 404 0.53 -23.55 15.20
C ILE A 404 1.28 -24.68 15.91
N LEU A 405 2.41 -25.12 15.36
CA LEU A 405 3.23 -26.18 15.94
C LEU A 405 3.86 -25.74 17.27
N LEU A 406 4.42 -24.54 17.37
CA LEU A 406 4.98 -24.00 18.63
C LEU A 406 3.92 -23.95 19.73
N TRP A 407 2.70 -23.51 19.41
CA TRP A 407 1.60 -23.52 20.36
C TRP A 407 1.24 -24.93 20.82
N ARG A 408 1.21 -25.91 19.91
CA ARG A 408 0.95 -27.31 20.24
C ARG A 408 2.06 -27.90 21.11
N TYR A 409 3.32 -27.62 20.80
CA TYR A 409 4.47 -28.01 21.61
C TYR A 409 4.42 -27.39 23.01
N ALA A 410 4.00 -26.13 23.15
CA ALA A 410 3.86 -25.47 24.44
C ALA A 410 2.77 -26.09 25.33
N ARG A 411 1.74 -26.71 24.72
CA ARG A 411 0.64 -27.38 25.43
C ARG A 411 0.88 -28.86 25.70
N ASN A 412 1.25 -29.62 24.67
CA ASN A 412 1.49 -31.06 24.76
C ASN A 412 2.62 -31.46 23.78
N PRO A 413 3.88 -31.48 24.26
CA PRO A 413 5.04 -31.83 23.45
C PRO A 413 4.94 -33.20 22.78
N ALA A 414 4.43 -34.23 23.48
CA ALA A 414 4.35 -35.59 22.96
C ALA A 414 3.38 -35.68 21.78
N ALA A 415 2.18 -35.10 21.92
CA ALA A 415 1.19 -35.06 20.84
C ALA A 415 1.62 -34.17 19.67
N ALA A 416 2.41 -33.12 19.92
CA ALA A 416 2.98 -32.30 18.87
C ALA A 416 4.05 -33.07 18.09
N SER A 417 5.02 -33.68 18.77
CA SER A 417 6.07 -34.48 18.14
C SER A 417 5.53 -35.68 17.35
N ALA A 418 4.43 -36.28 17.78
CA ALA A 418 3.78 -37.37 17.07
C ALA A 418 3.01 -36.93 15.80
N ASP A 419 2.79 -35.62 15.58
CA ASP A 419 2.11 -35.11 14.39
C ASP A 419 3.06 -35.03 13.18
N ALA A 420 3.45 -36.21 12.68
CA ALA A 420 4.33 -36.34 11.52
C ALA A 420 3.81 -35.60 10.27
N PRO A 421 2.49 -35.61 9.94
CA PRO A 421 1.98 -34.85 8.81
C PRO A 421 2.29 -33.35 8.88
N MET A 422 2.09 -32.72 10.04
CA MET A 422 2.31 -31.27 10.17
C MET A 422 3.78 -30.89 9.95
N HIS A 423 4.71 -31.68 10.48
CA HIS A 423 6.14 -31.47 10.30
C HIS A 423 6.57 -31.71 8.85
N PHE A 424 6.04 -32.75 8.22
CA PHE A 424 6.26 -33.01 6.80
C PHE A 424 5.77 -31.84 5.94
N TRP A 425 4.58 -31.29 6.23
CA TRP A 425 4.04 -30.15 5.50
C TRP A 425 4.87 -28.88 5.67
N LEU A 426 5.27 -28.56 6.90
CA LEU A 426 6.18 -27.45 7.17
C LEU A 426 7.47 -27.59 6.35
N TYR A 427 8.08 -28.76 6.39
CA TYR A 427 9.32 -29.04 5.64
C TYR A 427 9.14 -28.86 4.13
N ARG A 428 8.02 -29.33 3.55
CA ARG A 428 7.71 -29.15 2.12
C ARG A 428 7.51 -27.69 1.72
N VAL A 429 6.84 -26.89 2.55
CA VAL A 429 6.65 -25.46 2.28
C VAL A 429 7.98 -24.71 2.34
N LEU A 430 8.87 -25.07 3.29
CA LEU A 430 10.22 -24.50 3.36
C LEU A 430 11.05 -24.85 2.12
N GLN A 431 10.99 -26.09 1.62
CA GLN A 431 11.66 -26.49 0.38
C GLN A 431 11.20 -25.66 -0.84
N LEU A 432 9.88 -25.44 -0.95
CA LEU A 432 9.32 -24.57 -1.99
C LEU A 432 9.86 -23.14 -1.89
N GLY A 433 9.87 -22.58 -0.67
CA GLY A 433 10.43 -21.26 -0.41
C GLY A 433 11.90 -21.14 -0.82
N VAL A 434 12.73 -22.10 -0.43
CA VAL A 434 14.17 -22.11 -0.78
C VAL A 434 14.39 -22.20 -2.28
N LEU A 435 13.65 -23.07 -2.97
CA LEU A 435 13.74 -23.19 -4.43
C LEU A 435 13.46 -21.84 -5.12
N LEU A 436 12.38 -21.17 -4.73
CA LEU A 436 11.98 -19.88 -5.29
C LEU A 436 12.94 -18.76 -4.89
N LEU A 437 13.45 -18.75 -3.65
CA LEU A 437 14.40 -17.74 -3.19
C LEU A 437 15.74 -17.88 -3.89
N ALA A 438 16.25 -19.10 -4.07
CA ALA A 438 17.49 -19.35 -4.81
C ALA A 438 17.35 -18.91 -6.27
N ALA A 439 16.29 -19.35 -6.96
CA ALA A 439 16.01 -18.94 -8.33
C ALA A 439 15.85 -17.42 -8.44
N GLY A 440 15.08 -16.81 -7.54
CA GLY A 440 14.88 -15.37 -7.48
C GLY A 440 16.18 -14.60 -7.26
N THR A 441 17.06 -15.07 -6.38
CA THR A 441 18.36 -14.44 -6.10
C THR A 441 19.27 -14.46 -7.32
N ILE A 442 19.32 -15.60 -8.02
CA ILE A 442 20.10 -15.74 -9.27
C ILE A 442 19.53 -14.81 -10.36
N LEU A 443 18.20 -14.83 -10.57
CA LEU A 443 17.54 -13.94 -11.53
C LEU A 443 17.78 -12.46 -11.19
N GLY A 444 17.89 -12.12 -9.90
CA GLY A 444 18.21 -10.78 -9.44
C GLY A 444 19.60 -10.35 -9.86
N GLY A 445 20.59 -11.23 -9.70
CA GLY A 445 21.95 -10.96 -10.18
C GLY A 445 22.02 -10.79 -11.71
N VAL A 446 21.26 -11.59 -12.47
CA VAL A 446 21.19 -11.41 -13.94
C VAL A 446 20.57 -10.05 -14.29
N TRP A 447 19.50 -9.65 -13.61
CA TRP A 447 18.86 -8.34 -13.81
C TRP A 447 19.80 -7.19 -13.44
N ALA A 448 20.55 -7.31 -12.34
CA ALA A 448 21.56 -6.34 -11.93
C ALA A 448 22.66 -6.21 -13.00
N ASN A 449 23.09 -7.31 -13.61
CA ASN A 449 24.06 -7.28 -14.69
C ASN A 449 23.52 -6.55 -15.93
N TYR A 450 22.26 -6.82 -16.28
CA TYR A 450 21.60 -6.14 -17.38
C TYR A 450 21.43 -4.63 -17.13
N SER A 451 21.14 -4.23 -15.89
CA SER A 451 20.81 -2.85 -15.55
C SER A 451 22.03 -1.99 -15.21
N TRP A 452 23.05 -2.58 -14.59
CA TRP A 452 24.20 -1.86 -14.02
C TRP A 452 25.56 -2.44 -14.43
N GLY A 453 25.59 -3.44 -15.32
CA GLY A 453 26.83 -4.05 -15.81
C GLY A 453 27.57 -4.92 -14.80
N ARG A 454 26.94 -5.28 -13.66
CA ARG A 454 27.50 -6.20 -12.66
C ARG A 454 26.48 -7.20 -12.13
N PHE A 455 26.90 -8.46 -11.97
CA PHE A 455 26.05 -9.51 -11.42
C PHE A 455 25.76 -9.36 -9.92
N TRP A 456 26.73 -8.83 -9.16
CA TRP A 456 26.63 -8.66 -7.71
C TRP A 456 27.51 -7.51 -7.26
N GLY A 457 27.13 -6.82 -6.20
CA GLY A 457 27.81 -5.65 -5.66
C GLY A 457 27.59 -5.41 -4.17
N TRP A 458 27.09 -6.42 -3.44
CA TRP A 458 27.01 -6.42 -1.98
C TRP A 458 26.19 -5.27 -1.40
N ASP A 459 25.22 -4.74 -2.15
CA ASP A 459 24.30 -3.77 -1.57
C ASP A 459 23.41 -4.46 -0.51
N PRO A 460 22.76 -3.70 0.38
CA PRO A 460 21.96 -4.28 1.45
C PRO A 460 20.89 -5.27 0.97
N LYS A 461 20.25 -5.08 -0.20
CA LYS A 461 19.24 -6.04 -0.67
C LYS A 461 19.86 -7.35 -1.15
N GLU A 462 20.89 -7.27 -1.97
CA GLU A 462 21.67 -8.44 -2.42
C GLU A 462 22.18 -9.24 -1.20
N THR A 463 22.81 -8.56 -0.25
CA THR A 463 23.38 -9.18 0.96
C THR A 463 22.32 -9.88 1.81
N TRP A 464 21.20 -9.22 2.09
CA TRP A 464 20.14 -9.83 2.90
C TRP A 464 19.38 -10.94 2.17
N ALA A 465 19.28 -10.89 0.84
CA ALA A 465 18.76 -12.02 0.06
C ALA A 465 19.64 -13.26 0.22
N LEU A 466 20.98 -13.09 0.17
CA LEU A 466 21.93 -14.18 0.42
C LEU A 466 21.84 -14.70 1.87
N ILE A 467 21.80 -13.81 2.87
CA ILE A 467 21.66 -14.21 4.28
C ILE A 467 20.38 -15.03 4.48
N ALA A 468 19.25 -14.55 3.96
CA ALA A 468 17.98 -15.27 4.06
C ALA A 468 18.08 -16.66 3.41
N LEU A 469 18.69 -16.77 2.23
CA LEU A 469 18.89 -18.04 1.55
C LEU A 469 19.75 -19.00 2.39
N LEU A 470 20.88 -18.53 2.93
CA LEU A 470 21.76 -19.34 3.79
C LEU A 470 21.07 -19.80 5.07
N CYS A 471 20.29 -18.94 5.73
CA CYS A 471 19.53 -19.31 6.92
C CYS A 471 18.57 -20.48 6.65
N TYR A 472 17.84 -20.46 5.53
CA TYR A 472 16.92 -21.54 5.19
C TYR A 472 17.61 -22.79 4.64
N ILE A 473 18.70 -22.65 3.88
CA ILE A 473 19.51 -23.81 3.47
C ILE A 473 20.08 -24.52 4.71
N LEU A 474 20.64 -23.78 5.66
CA LEU A 474 21.15 -24.34 6.92
C LEU A 474 20.05 -25.07 7.69
N THR A 475 18.84 -24.50 7.74
CA THR A 475 17.68 -25.11 8.41
C THR A 475 17.28 -26.43 7.75
N LEU A 476 17.15 -26.46 6.42
CA LEU A 476 16.78 -27.67 5.68
C LEU A 476 17.89 -28.73 5.74
N HIS A 477 19.14 -28.32 5.53
CA HIS A 477 20.30 -29.21 5.59
C HIS A 477 20.48 -29.78 7.00
N GLY A 478 20.33 -28.95 8.03
CA GLY A 478 20.41 -29.39 9.41
C GLY A 478 19.32 -30.39 9.78
N ARG A 479 18.12 -30.29 9.22
CA ARG A 479 17.08 -31.32 9.39
C ARG A 479 17.45 -32.62 8.67
N LEU A 480 18.02 -32.53 7.47
CA LEU A 480 18.46 -33.69 6.67
C LEU A 480 19.64 -34.42 7.34
N ALA A 481 20.61 -33.67 7.86
CA ALA A 481 21.80 -34.18 8.52
C ALA A 481 21.57 -34.64 9.98
N GLY A 482 20.33 -34.49 10.50
CA GLY A 482 19.96 -34.90 11.84
C GLY A 482 20.41 -33.96 12.97
N TRP A 483 20.94 -32.77 12.66
CA TRP A 483 21.32 -31.77 13.67
C TRP A 483 20.09 -31.16 14.37
N TRP A 484 18.97 -31.06 13.64
CA TRP A 484 17.74 -30.46 14.13
C TRP A 484 16.67 -31.53 14.39
N THR A 485 16.12 -31.50 15.59
CA THR A 485 14.88 -32.23 15.92
C THR A 485 13.68 -31.59 15.24
N GLU A 486 12.54 -32.28 15.23
CA GLU A 486 11.27 -31.73 14.74
C GLU A 486 10.91 -30.39 15.40
N PHE A 487 11.06 -30.30 16.73
CA PHE A 487 10.87 -29.04 17.46
C PHE A 487 11.87 -27.97 17.01
N GLY A 488 13.13 -28.33 16.81
CA GLY A 488 14.15 -27.42 16.30
C GLY A 488 13.77 -26.83 14.94
N LEU A 489 13.34 -27.67 14.00
CA LEU A 489 12.92 -27.23 12.67
C LEU A 489 11.76 -26.22 12.76
N VAL A 490 10.80 -26.47 13.65
CA VAL A 490 9.68 -25.55 13.90
C VAL A 490 10.17 -24.19 14.39
N VAL A 491 11.08 -24.16 15.38
CA VAL A 491 11.68 -22.91 15.86
C VAL A 491 12.42 -22.18 14.75
N ALA A 492 13.27 -22.88 13.99
CA ALA A 492 13.99 -22.28 12.88
C ALA A 492 13.07 -21.70 11.81
N SER A 493 11.97 -22.37 11.48
CA SER A 493 11.04 -21.88 10.45
C SER A 493 10.46 -20.49 10.77
N VAL A 494 10.23 -20.20 12.05
CA VAL A 494 9.72 -18.91 12.51
C VAL A 494 10.86 -17.89 12.59
N VAL A 495 11.99 -18.25 13.20
CA VAL A 495 13.13 -17.34 13.36
C VAL A 495 13.76 -16.95 12.01
N CYS A 496 13.88 -17.87 11.06
CA CYS A 496 14.41 -17.58 9.72
C CYS A 496 13.51 -16.63 8.93
N PHE A 497 12.21 -16.53 9.26
CA PHE A 497 11.33 -15.54 8.63
C PHE A 497 11.77 -14.11 8.93
N LEU A 498 12.46 -13.86 10.05
CA LEU A 498 13.01 -12.54 10.38
C LEU A 498 14.07 -12.09 9.36
N ALA A 499 14.82 -13.02 8.76
CA ALA A 499 15.77 -12.69 7.69
C ALA A 499 15.05 -12.22 6.41
N VAL A 500 13.92 -12.85 6.07
CA VAL A 500 13.06 -12.42 4.95
C VAL A 500 12.46 -11.06 5.23
N LEU A 501 11.97 -10.84 6.45
CA LEU A 501 11.41 -9.56 6.88
C LEU A 501 12.45 -8.44 6.86
N MET A 502 13.70 -8.72 7.20
CA MET A 502 14.81 -7.76 7.03
C MET A 502 15.11 -7.49 5.55
N ALA A 503 15.20 -8.52 4.70
CA ALA A 503 15.44 -8.35 3.26
C ALA A 503 14.32 -7.55 2.56
N TRP A 504 13.06 -7.79 2.94
CA TRP A 504 11.88 -7.21 2.31
C TRP A 504 11.49 -5.85 2.91
N TYR A 505 11.31 -5.76 4.23
CA TYR A 505 10.92 -4.51 4.91
C TYR A 505 12.14 -3.74 5.43
N GLY A 506 13.05 -4.41 6.12
CA GLY A 506 14.17 -3.80 6.81
C GLY A 506 15.09 -2.97 5.89
N VAL A 507 15.47 -3.50 4.73
CA VAL A 507 16.31 -2.75 3.79
C VAL A 507 15.62 -1.47 3.29
N ASN A 508 14.33 -1.53 2.99
CA ASN A 508 13.56 -0.40 2.45
C ASN A 508 13.25 0.69 3.51
N PHE A 509 12.95 0.29 4.75
CA PHE A 509 12.43 1.21 5.79
C PHE A 509 13.42 1.49 6.93
N VAL A 510 14.31 0.55 7.25
CA VAL A 510 15.25 0.67 8.39
C VAL A 510 16.64 1.09 7.92
N LEU A 511 17.16 0.46 6.86
CA LEU A 511 18.48 0.80 6.34
C LEU A 511 18.43 1.99 5.37
N GLY A 512 17.36 2.12 4.59
CA GLY A 512 17.10 3.26 3.70
C GLY A 512 18.22 3.52 2.68
N LYS A 513 19.02 2.49 2.37
CA LYS A 513 20.27 2.58 1.59
C LYS A 513 20.29 1.53 0.49
N GLY A 514 20.93 1.89 -0.62
CA GLY A 514 21.24 1.00 -1.74
C GLY A 514 20.44 1.31 -3.00
N LEU A 515 21.02 0.95 -4.15
CA LEU A 515 20.44 1.18 -5.47
C LEU A 515 19.03 0.61 -5.59
N HIS A 516 18.71 -0.46 -4.86
CA HIS A 516 17.42 -1.14 -4.92
C HIS A 516 16.31 -0.56 -4.04
N SER A 517 16.55 0.51 -3.27
CA SER A 517 15.52 1.05 -2.37
C SER A 517 14.53 1.93 -3.15
N TYR A 518 13.49 1.31 -3.74
CA TYR A 518 12.47 2.02 -4.53
C TYR A 518 11.12 2.19 -3.81
N GLY A 519 10.91 1.41 -2.74
CA GLY A 519 9.67 1.39 -1.96
C GLY A 519 9.80 2.16 -0.65
N PHE A 520 10.26 3.41 -0.70
CA PHE A 520 10.34 4.23 0.50
C PHE A 520 8.95 4.57 1.01
N GLY A 521 8.71 4.25 2.27
CA GLY A 521 7.54 4.69 3.02
C GLY A 521 7.96 5.18 4.39
N ILE A 522 7.20 6.13 4.94
CA ILE A 522 7.48 6.65 6.29
C ILE A 522 6.46 6.04 7.24
N GLY A 523 6.94 5.13 8.10
CA GLY A 523 6.15 4.56 9.20
C GLY A 523 6.04 3.03 9.14
N GLY A 524 5.32 2.44 10.08
CA GLY A 524 5.17 0.99 10.22
C GLY A 524 6.29 0.31 11.03
N GLU A 525 7.41 0.99 11.30
CA GLU A 525 8.58 0.43 11.99
C GLU A 525 8.22 -0.07 13.40
N THR A 526 7.35 0.65 14.10
CA THR A 526 6.85 0.26 15.42
C THR A 526 6.00 -1.00 15.35
N TYR A 527 5.17 -1.16 14.32
CA TYR A 527 4.32 -2.34 14.16
C TYR A 527 5.15 -3.57 13.82
N VAL A 528 6.12 -3.40 12.91
CA VAL A 528 7.05 -4.46 12.54
C VAL A 528 7.92 -4.83 13.73
N ALA A 529 8.49 -3.87 14.47
CA ALA A 529 9.25 -4.13 15.68
C ALA A 529 8.40 -4.81 16.76
N THR A 530 7.15 -4.36 16.97
CA THR A 530 6.22 -4.99 17.92
C THR A 530 5.93 -6.42 17.52
N PHE A 531 5.70 -6.68 16.23
CA PHE A 531 5.52 -8.03 15.70
C PHE A 531 6.77 -8.89 15.96
N VAL A 532 7.96 -8.44 15.60
CA VAL A 532 9.22 -9.17 15.81
C VAL A 532 9.45 -9.48 17.28
N ILE A 533 9.23 -8.51 18.18
CA ILE A 533 9.38 -8.69 19.62
C ILE A 533 8.36 -9.71 20.13
N ALA A 534 7.08 -9.55 19.79
CA ALA A 534 6.02 -10.47 20.21
C ALA A 534 6.28 -11.90 19.70
N ASP A 535 6.75 -12.03 18.47
CA ASP A 535 7.06 -13.30 17.83
C ASP A 535 8.23 -14.01 18.52
N LEU A 536 9.33 -13.29 18.80
CA LEU A 536 10.47 -13.82 19.55
C LEU A 536 10.09 -14.20 20.98
N LEU A 537 9.26 -13.39 21.66
CA LEU A 537 8.75 -13.73 23.00
C LEU A 537 7.90 -15.00 22.96
N PHE A 538 7.09 -15.19 21.92
CA PHE A 538 6.30 -16.39 21.73
C PHE A 538 7.19 -17.63 21.50
N VAL A 539 8.24 -17.50 20.68
CA VAL A 539 9.24 -18.57 20.47
C VAL A 539 9.94 -18.93 21.78
N VAL A 540 10.42 -17.93 22.54
CA VAL A 540 11.07 -18.14 23.84
C VAL A 540 10.13 -18.84 24.82
N PHE A 541 8.86 -18.41 24.89
CA PHE A 541 7.84 -19.05 25.70
C PHE A 541 7.64 -20.53 25.33
N ALA A 542 7.54 -20.85 24.03
CA ALA A 542 7.37 -22.22 23.56
C ALA A 542 8.60 -23.10 23.90
N ILE A 543 9.81 -22.57 23.73
CA ILE A 543 11.07 -23.25 24.12
C ILE A 543 11.10 -23.53 25.62
N TRP A 544 10.75 -22.53 26.44
CA TRP A 544 10.69 -22.69 27.89
C TRP A 544 9.71 -23.78 28.31
N ARG A 545 8.47 -23.76 27.79
CA ARG A 545 7.45 -24.79 28.10
C ARG A 545 7.86 -26.18 27.61
N TYR A 546 8.48 -26.29 26.45
CA TYR A 546 8.98 -27.56 25.93
C TYR A 546 10.06 -28.16 26.84
N ARG A 547 11.04 -27.35 27.26
CA ARG A 547 12.13 -27.77 28.15
C ARG A 547 11.62 -28.15 29.55
N ALA A 548 10.72 -27.35 30.12
CA ALA A 548 10.13 -27.63 31.42
C ALA A 548 9.37 -28.97 31.42
N SER A 549 8.61 -29.25 30.35
CA SER A 549 7.86 -30.50 30.23
C SER A 549 8.79 -31.72 30.12
N LYS A 550 9.89 -31.63 29.37
CA LYS A 550 10.89 -32.72 29.29
C LYS A 550 11.55 -33.00 30.63
N ARG A 551 11.90 -31.96 31.40
CA ARG A 551 12.49 -32.11 32.75
C ARG A 551 11.51 -32.76 33.74
N ALA A 552 10.23 -32.42 33.67
CA ALA A 552 9.22 -33.04 34.52
C ALA A 552 9.07 -34.54 34.23
N VAL A 553 9.08 -34.93 32.94
CA VAL A 553 9.04 -36.35 32.55
C VAL A 553 10.28 -37.10 33.02
N SER A 554 11.49 -36.55 32.81
CA SER A 554 12.72 -37.23 33.24
C SER A 554 12.77 -37.45 34.75
N LEU A 555 12.37 -36.43 35.54
CA LEU A 555 12.33 -36.54 37.01
C LEU A 555 11.30 -37.59 37.47
N ALA A 556 10.14 -37.66 36.82
CA ALA A 556 9.14 -38.68 37.13
C ALA A 556 9.65 -40.10 36.82
N THR A 557 10.34 -40.30 35.69
CA THR A 557 10.94 -41.59 35.32
C THR A 557 12.06 -42.00 36.29
N GLU A 558 12.86 -41.04 36.77
CA GLU A 558 13.91 -41.29 37.77
C GLU A 558 13.31 -41.74 39.11
N ILE A 559 12.26 -41.06 39.60
CA ILE A 559 11.54 -41.44 40.83
C ILE A 559 10.87 -42.82 40.70
N GLU A 560 10.26 -43.14 39.55
CA GLU A 560 9.69 -44.48 39.31
C GLU A 560 10.78 -45.56 39.28
N SER A 561 11.94 -45.27 38.70
CA SER A 561 13.06 -46.21 38.69
C SER A 561 13.63 -46.45 40.09
N GLU A 562 13.77 -45.42 40.92
CA GLU A 562 14.19 -45.57 42.32
C GLU A 562 13.17 -46.36 43.14
N ARG A 563 11.87 -46.14 42.94
CA ARG A 563 10.81 -46.91 43.60
C ARG A 563 10.70 -48.37 43.14
N ALA A 564 11.20 -48.70 41.95
CA ALA A 564 11.23 -50.08 41.46
C ALA A 564 12.46 -50.88 41.97
N ILE A 565 13.45 -50.18 42.54
CA ILE A 565 14.69 -50.76 43.09
C ILE A 565 14.56 -51.03 44.60
N VAL A 566 13.62 -50.36 45.29
CA VAL A 566 13.22 -50.59 46.69
C VAL A 566 12.05 -51.56 46.75
#